data_AF-A0A1W9HX76-F1
#
_entry.id   AF-A0A1W9HX76-F1
#
_cell.length_a   1.000
_cell.length_b   1.000
_cell.length_c   1.000
_cell.angle_alpha   90.00
_cell.angle_beta   90.00
_cell.angle_gamma   90.00
#
_symmetry.space_group_name_H-M   'P 1'
#
loop_
_entity.id
_entity.type
_entity.pdbx_description
1 polymer ?
#
loop_
_entity_poly.entity_id
_entity_poly.type
_entity_poly.pdbx_seq_one_letter_code
_entity_poly.pdbx_strand_id
1 'polypeptide(L)'
;MAKSISFSQTLSTIFMIFAFLGPTHTWGQICESLFTSAASKIQVNGNFALEVGPNETKVLISAITFSPEPITIFNYSRQTQEITYKRSGDGFYDHGSSHFRSVSDGRARRLNAKAPPEPTEVFEKMGFGGDPNKPGLWRGALWGSPTIAVVKRGKVQFFQEPKGGLSEILRSIKNPEFENLEVNGQRYLKVTSETLNFLIDSYGTLKESSVEMKVPLEEIGINFTNPKETLETDSNFVVSGQNTNANISSLKSLTGIPLEELEQRLRPGKASFGGFLGKTESLLEVLIHDNTSVFNSGLTHQKIGRELLLIRDMVLKNLLPTQFIWHGRKFEFRAFRWKSAQFSPFSDGTFAGHDIYLKNIENGMEITFSALIPDLIYRYGFYEGLKSPYRVTPKKIIQVLDFLTDPN
;
A
#
# COMPACT_ATOMS: atom_id res chain seq x y z
N MET A 1 51.59 24.12 -5.78
CA MET A 1 50.99 25.44 -5.50
C MET A 1 49.53 25.40 -5.95
N ALA A 2 48.59 25.21 -5.02
CA ALA A 2 47.16 25.30 -5.32
C ALA A 2 46.68 26.71 -4.95
N LYS A 3 46.12 27.44 -5.92
CA LYS A 3 45.55 28.77 -5.69
C LYS A 3 44.17 28.64 -5.06
N SER A 4 43.92 29.35 -3.95
CA SER A 4 42.59 29.54 -3.40
C SER A 4 41.81 30.52 -4.29
N ILE A 5 40.68 30.08 -4.83
CA ILE A 5 39.70 30.93 -5.50
C ILE A 5 38.80 31.54 -4.41
N SER A 6 38.63 32.86 -4.41
CA SER A 6 37.79 33.53 -3.41
C SER A 6 36.30 33.45 -3.77
N PHE A 7 35.45 33.44 -2.75
CA PHE A 7 33.99 33.29 -2.85
C PHE A 7 33.31 34.27 -3.82
N SER A 8 33.88 35.46 -4.05
CA SER A 8 33.31 36.43 -5.00
C SER A 8 33.53 36.05 -6.47
N GLN A 9 34.58 35.28 -6.78
CA GLN A 9 34.84 34.81 -8.14
C GLN A 9 33.85 33.72 -8.56
N THR A 10 33.43 32.86 -7.63
CA THR A 10 32.42 31.81 -7.86
C THR A 10 31.04 32.39 -8.15
N LEU A 11 30.64 33.46 -7.44
CA LEU A 11 29.37 34.14 -7.65
C LEU A 11 29.28 34.86 -9.01
N SER A 12 30.39 35.44 -9.46
CA SER A 12 30.45 36.14 -10.76
C SER A 12 30.33 35.18 -11.94
N THR A 13 30.91 33.98 -11.84
CA THR A 13 30.78 32.92 -12.85
C THR A 13 29.36 32.36 -12.92
N ILE A 14 28.69 32.20 -11.77
CA ILE A 14 27.30 31.73 -11.72
C ILE A 14 26.34 32.75 -12.34
N PHE A 15 26.55 34.06 -12.08
CA PHE A 15 25.73 35.12 -12.69
C PHE A 15 25.91 35.21 -14.21
N MET A 16 27.12 35.01 -14.73
CA MET A 16 27.36 34.99 -16.19
C MET A 16 26.68 33.80 -16.89
N ILE A 17 26.61 32.64 -16.24
CA ILE A 17 25.94 31.44 -16.81
C ILE A 17 24.42 31.64 -16.90
N PHE A 18 23.81 32.31 -15.90
CA PHE A 18 22.39 32.67 -15.93
C PHE A 18 22.04 33.66 -17.05
N ALA A 19 22.94 34.59 -17.38
CA ALA A 19 22.72 35.56 -18.45
C ALA A 19 22.78 34.92 -19.86
N PHE A 20 23.49 33.79 -20.02
CA PHE A 20 23.70 33.15 -21.32
C PHE A 20 22.70 32.05 -21.66
N LEU A 21 22.11 31.37 -20.67
CA LEU A 21 21.30 30.15 -20.92
C LEU A 21 19.77 30.38 -20.94
N GLY A 22 19.30 31.56 -20.55
CA GLY A 22 17.87 31.90 -20.60
C GLY A 22 16.97 31.04 -19.67
N PRO A 23 15.69 31.41 -19.49
CA PRO A 23 14.80 30.86 -18.46
C PRO A 23 14.26 29.44 -18.73
N THR A 24 14.78 28.71 -19.73
CA THR A 24 14.22 27.43 -20.19
C THR A 24 14.99 26.19 -19.74
N HIS A 25 16.08 26.34 -18.97
CA HIS A 25 16.90 25.22 -18.53
C HIS A 25 16.52 24.74 -17.14
N THR A 26 16.43 23.42 -16.97
CA THR A 26 16.15 22.79 -15.66
C THR A 26 17.41 22.76 -14.80
N TRP A 27 17.26 22.82 -13.48
CA TRP A 27 18.38 22.78 -12.52
C TRP A 27 19.35 21.61 -12.76
N GLY A 28 18.84 20.46 -13.23
CA GLY A 28 19.66 19.30 -13.56
C GLY A 28 20.67 19.55 -14.68
N GLN A 29 20.31 20.32 -15.71
CA GLN A 29 21.17 20.63 -16.86
C GLN A 29 22.29 21.62 -16.48
N ILE A 30 22.02 22.51 -15.53
CA ILE A 30 23.01 23.47 -15.01
C ILE A 30 24.08 22.74 -14.18
N CYS A 31 23.66 21.80 -13.33
CA CYS A 31 24.58 20.95 -12.57
C CYS A 31 25.45 20.11 -13.50
N GLU A 32 24.88 19.55 -14.56
CA GLU A 32 25.64 18.70 -15.50
C GLU A 32 26.78 19.45 -16.20
N SER A 33 26.59 20.74 -16.54
CA SER A 33 27.67 21.56 -17.12
C SER A 33 28.77 21.97 -16.12
N LEU A 34 28.42 22.10 -14.82
CA LEU A 34 29.36 22.51 -13.78
C LEU A 34 30.30 21.36 -13.36
N PHE A 35 29.87 20.11 -13.54
CA PHE A 35 30.61 18.92 -13.09
C PHE A 35 31.49 18.25 -14.16
N THR A 36 31.61 18.81 -15.36
CA THR A 36 32.47 18.26 -16.43
C THR A 36 33.97 18.50 -16.19
N SER A 37 34.37 19.31 -15.20
CA SER A 37 35.78 19.69 -14.97
C SER A 37 36.48 19.01 -13.78
N ALA A 38 35.85 18.06 -13.07
CA ALA A 38 36.46 17.35 -11.95
C ALA A 38 36.45 15.83 -12.14
N ALA A 39 37.58 15.19 -11.85
CA ALA A 39 37.87 13.79 -12.15
C ALA A 39 37.02 12.77 -11.36
N SER A 40 36.79 11.64 -12.04
CA SER A 40 36.19 10.36 -11.61
C SER A 40 34.75 10.38 -11.07
N LYS A 41 33.83 9.78 -11.84
CA LYS A 41 32.44 9.50 -11.47
C LYS A 41 32.30 8.04 -11.03
N ILE A 42 31.57 7.77 -9.95
CA ILE A 42 30.82 6.51 -9.76
C ILE A 42 29.38 6.89 -9.41
N GLN A 43 28.44 6.31 -10.15
CA GLN A 43 27.00 6.52 -9.98
C GLN A 43 26.41 5.31 -9.26
N VAL A 44 25.76 5.53 -8.12
CA VAL A 44 24.97 4.49 -7.44
C VAL A 44 23.60 5.08 -7.12
N ASN A 45 22.55 4.50 -7.72
CA ASN A 45 21.14 4.83 -7.47
C ASN A 45 20.78 6.32 -7.55
N GLY A 46 21.31 7.04 -8.56
CA GLY A 46 20.90 8.42 -8.84
C GLY A 46 21.48 9.50 -7.92
N ASN A 47 22.38 9.16 -6.99
CA ASN A 47 23.06 10.12 -6.13
C ASN A 47 24.56 10.21 -6.47
N PHE A 48 25.12 11.43 -6.38
CA PHE A 48 26.55 11.67 -6.53
C PHE A 48 27.25 11.51 -5.18
N ALA A 49 28.30 10.69 -5.12
CA ALA A 49 29.17 10.56 -3.96
C ALA A 49 30.57 11.07 -4.30
N LEU A 50 31.21 11.72 -3.33
CA LEU A 50 32.62 12.12 -3.39
C LEU A 50 33.43 11.11 -2.58
N GLU A 51 34.46 10.53 -3.19
CA GLU A 51 35.39 9.62 -2.51
C GLU A 51 36.51 10.44 -1.86
N VAL A 52 36.72 10.26 -0.56
CA VAL A 52 37.80 10.90 0.19
C VAL A 52 38.58 9.82 0.93
N GLY A 53 39.62 9.28 0.29
CA GLY A 53 40.72 8.53 0.90
C GLY A 53 40.38 7.23 1.66
N PRO A 54 41.37 6.33 1.84
CA PRO A 54 41.12 4.97 2.30
C PRO A 54 40.77 4.80 3.80
N ASN A 55 40.76 5.86 4.62
CA ASN A 55 40.68 5.73 6.08
C ASN A 55 39.62 6.61 6.79
N GLU A 56 38.61 7.16 6.10
CA GLU A 56 37.53 7.92 6.76
C GLU A 56 36.12 7.55 6.30
N THR A 57 35.16 7.69 7.22
CA THR A 57 33.77 7.27 7.12
C THR A 57 33.00 8.01 6.02
N LYS A 58 32.23 7.27 5.21
CA LYS A 58 31.34 7.85 4.19
C LYS A 58 30.20 8.65 4.85
N VAL A 59 30.12 9.95 4.56
CA VAL A 59 28.99 10.80 4.97
C VAL A 59 28.06 11.03 3.77
N LEU A 60 26.80 10.64 3.93
CA LEU A 60 25.74 10.94 2.98
C LEU A 60 25.17 12.31 3.34
N ILE A 61 25.37 13.32 2.49
CA ILE A 61 24.80 14.66 2.71
C ILE A 61 23.56 14.80 1.82
N SER A 62 22.37 14.67 2.41
CA SER A 62 21.12 15.09 1.78
C SER A 62 20.68 16.42 2.39
N ALA A 63 20.57 17.46 1.54
CA ALA A 63 19.90 18.74 1.75
C ALA A 63 19.92 19.31 3.19
N ILE A 64 20.87 20.21 3.48
CA ILE A 64 20.87 21.02 4.69
C ILE A 64 20.13 22.34 4.40
N THR A 65 19.01 22.57 5.09
CA THR A 65 18.48 23.93 5.33
C THR A 65 19.33 24.60 6.40
N PHE A 66 19.91 25.76 6.07
CA PHE A 66 20.82 26.48 6.96
C PHE A 66 20.07 27.13 8.13
N SER A 67 20.43 26.75 9.36
CA SER A 67 20.14 27.44 10.62
C SER A 67 21.48 27.76 11.30
N PRO A 68 21.67 28.94 11.92
CA PRO A 68 22.96 29.36 12.46
C PRO A 68 23.35 28.76 13.83
N GLU A 69 22.66 27.72 14.32
CA GLU A 69 22.98 27.11 15.61
C GLU A 69 23.69 25.74 15.50
N PRO A 70 24.58 25.39 16.45
CA PRO A 70 25.34 24.13 16.42
C PRO A 70 24.44 22.92 16.68
N ILE A 71 24.45 21.97 15.75
CA ILE A 71 23.74 20.68 15.87
C ILE A 71 24.64 19.68 16.61
N THR A 72 24.11 19.07 17.68
CA THR A 72 24.73 17.93 18.36
C THR A 72 24.17 16.63 17.79
N ILE A 73 25.04 15.72 17.33
CA ILE A 73 24.65 14.42 16.77
C ILE A 73 24.76 13.34 17.86
N PHE A 74 23.68 12.63 18.15
CA PHE A 74 23.69 11.42 18.96
C PHE A 74 23.63 10.17 18.09
N ASN A 75 24.54 9.23 18.33
CA ASN A 75 24.52 7.90 17.72
C ASN A 75 23.83 6.92 18.68
N TYR A 76 22.69 6.36 18.28
CA TYR A 76 21.96 5.34 19.04
C TYR A 76 21.89 4.04 18.23
N SER A 77 22.60 2.99 18.68
CA SER A 77 22.34 1.62 18.20
C SER A 77 21.17 1.03 19.00
N ARG A 78 20.09 0.62 18.34
CA ARG A 78 18.89 0.03 18.98
C ARG A 78 18.95 -1.50 18.90
N GLN A 79 19.03 -2.16 20.05
CA GLN A 79 18.77 -3.61 20.20
C GLN A 79 17.32 -3.83 20.66
N THR A 80 16.70 -4.91 20.17
CA THR A 80 15.46 -5.46 20.71
C THR A 80 15.71 -6.01 22.12
N GLN A 81 14.89 -5.62 23.10
CA GLN A 81 14.95 -6.19 24.45
C GLN A 81 13.87 -7.26 24.61
N GLU A 82 14.29 -8.52 24.78
CA GLU A 82 13.42 -9.58 25.27
C GLU A 82 13.43 -9.53 26.80
N ILE A 83 12.35 -9.03 27.41
CA ILE A 83 12.24 -9.03 28.87
C ILE A 83 11.44 -10.26 29.29
N THR A 84 12.14 -11.27 29.81
CA THR A 84 11.52 -12.48 30.34
C THR A 84 11.33 -12.31 31.85
N TYR A 85 10.07 -12.21 32.29
CA TYR A 85 9.73 -12.13 33.71
C TYR A 85 9.43 -13.51 34.27
N LYS A 86 10.01 -13.83 35.43
CA LYS A 86 9.62 -14.97 36.26
C LYS A 86 8.94 -14.42 37.51
N ARG A 87 7.77 -14.97 37.82
CA ARG A 87 7.00 -14.65 39.03
C ARG A 87 7.81 -15.05 40.28
N SER A 88 8.06 -14.11 41.19
CA SER A 88 8.54 -14.41 42.55
C SER A 88 7.69 -13.65 43.56
N GLY A 89 7.21 -14.35 44.58
CA GLY A 89 6.17 -13.88 45.51
C GLY A 89 6.58 -12.77 46.47
N ASP A 90 5.52 -12.05 46.86
CA ASP A 90 5.16 -11.36 48.10
C ASP A 90 6.12 -10.32 48.73
N GLY A 91 5.68 -9.05 48.66
CA GLY A 91 6.00 -8.04 49.69
C GLY A 91 6.02 -6.58 49.19
N PHE A 92 5.14 -5.74 49.76
CA PHE A 92 5.12 -4.27 49.59
C PHE A 92 5.92 -3.56 50.69
N TYR A 93 6.65 -2.48 50.38
CA TYR A 93 6.80 -1.28 51.21
C TYR A 93 7.23 -0.05 50.39
N ASP A 94 6.65 1.11 50.75
CA ASP A 94 6.86 2.46 50.22
C ASP A 94 7.93 3.23 51.02
N HIS A 95 8.70 4.10 50.33
CA HIS A 95 8.91 5.51 50.71
C HIS A 95 10.02 6.19 49.88
N GLY A 96 9.69 7.36 49.33
CA GLY A 96 10.47 8.58 49.61
C GLY A 96 11.48 9.04 48.56
N SER A 97 11.11 10.12 47.88
CA SER A 97 11.94 11.00 47.04
C SER A 97 13.07 11.72 47.78
N SER A 98 14.21 11.98 47.13
CA SER A 98 14.92 13.28 47.14
C SER A 98 16.17 13.30 46.24
N HIS A 99 16.49 14.49 45.74
CA HIS A 99 17.57 14.88 44.83
C HIS A 99 19.00 14.56 45.35
N PHE A 100 20.00 14.44 44.45
CA PHE A 100 21.26 15.21 44.46
C PHE A 100 22.20 14.92 43.26
N ARG A 101 22.96 15.94 42.85
CA ARG A 101 24.14 15.87 41.97
C ARG A 101 25.36 15.27 42.70
N SER A 102 26.17 14.50 41.95
CA SER A 102 27.64 14.35 41.96
C SER A 102 28.38 14.26 43.31
N VAL A 103 29.17 13.19 43.53
CA VAL A 103 30.65 13.17 43.64
C VAL A 103 31.13 11.70 43.67
N SER A 104 32.27 11.46 43.02
CA SER A 104 33.12 10.26 43.07
C SER A 104 33.53 9.85 44.48
N ASP A 105 33.29 8.61 44.89
CA ASP A 105 34.37 7.76 45.41
C ASP A 105 33.96 6.29 45.57
N GLY A 106 34.95 5.42 45.48
CA GLY A 106 34.80 3.97 45.47
C GLY A 106 34.18 3.39 46.75
N ARG A 107 33.14 2.59 46.56
CA ARG A 107 32.78 1.42 47.38
C ARG A 107 31.77 0.61 46.60
N ALA A 108 32.12 -0.64 46.29
CA ALA A 108 31.23 -1.61 45.67
C ALA A 108 29.96 -1.78 46.53
N ARG A 109 28.85 -1.15 46.11
CA ARG A 109 27.52 -1.51 46.58
C ARG A 109 27.12 -2.78 45.83
N ARG A 110 26.72 -3.81 46.58
CA ARG A 110 25.87 -4.88 46.04
C ARG A 110 24.70 -4.20 45.34
N LEU A 111 24.65 -4.32 44.02
CA LEU A 111 23.45 -4.02 43.25
C LEU A 111 22.40 -5.04 43.71
N ASN A 112 21.55 -4.64 44.64
CA ASN A 112 20.26 -5.30 44.81
C ASN A 112 19.55 -5.14 43.47
N ALA A 113 19.61 -6.19 42.64
CA ALA A 113 18.78 -6.27 41.46
C ALA A 113 17.33 -6.21 41.95
N LYS A 114 16.71 -5.04 41.85
CA LYS A 114 15.26 -4.92 42.03
C LYS A 114 14.62 -5.98 41.14
N ALA A 115 13.62 -6.68 41.67
CA ALA A 115 12.80 -7.55 40.86
C ALA A 115 12.36 -6.76 39.61
N PRO A 116 12.44 -7.37 38.43
CA PRO A 116 12.03 -6.68 37.22
C PRO A 116 10.55 -6.28 37.38
N PRO A 117 10.15 -5.08 36.89
CA PRO A 117 8.82 -4.54 37.12
C PRO A 117 7.75 -5.54 36.65
N GLU A 118 6.72 -5.75 37.48
CA GLU A 118 5.61 -6.62 37.10
C GLU A 118 4.95 -6.10 35.80
N PRO A 119 4.40 -6.98 34.94
CA PRO A 119 3.81 -6.57 33.68
C PRO A 119 2.87 -5.38 33.84
N THR A 120 2.02 -5.38 34.87
CA THR A 120 1.08 -4.29 35.17
C THR A 120 1.76 -2.93 35.32
N GLU A 121 2.89 -2.87 36.02
CA GLU A 121 3.64 -1.62 36.23
C GLU A 121 4.27 -1.12 34.92
N VAL A 122 4.71 -2.03 34.05
CA VAL A 122 5.23 -1.69 32.72
C VAL A 122 4.12 -1.09 31.85
N PHE A 123 2.92 -1.68 31.88
CA PHE A 123 1.78 -1.21 31.10
C PHE A 123 1.25 0.15 31.59
N GLU A 124 1.14 0.35 32.91
CA GLU A 124 0.76 1.64 33.50
C GLU A 124 1.75 2.75 33.13
N LYS A 125 3.06 2.47 33.22
CA LYS A 125 4.10 3.45 32.82
C LYS A 125 4.05 3.83 31.35
N MET A 126 3.56 2.94 30.50
CA MET A 126 3.41 3.18 29.06
C MET A 126 2.00 3.67 28.67
N GLY A 127 1.11 3.88 29.65
CA GLY A 127 -0.22 4.44 29.45
C GLY A 127 -1.21 3.51 28.74
N PHE A 128 -1.01 2.19 28.81
CA PHE A 128 -1.96 1.23 28.24
C PHE A 128 -3.14 1.03 29.19
N GLY A 129 -4.37 1.26 28.73
CA GLY A 129 -5.59 1.08 29.54
C GLY A 129 -6.17 -0.33 29.46
N GLY A 130 -6.09 -1.12 30.54
CA GLY A 130 -6.79 -2.39 30.76
C GLY A 130 -5.94 -3.46 31.49
N ASP A 131 -6.51 -4.64 31.77
CA ASP A 131 -5.86 -5.72 32.54
C ASP A 131 -4.72 -6.41 31.76
N PRO A 132 -3.45 -6.15 32.09
CA PRO A 132 -2.30 -6.61 31.33
C PRO A 132 -1.96 -8.08 31.56
N ASN A 133 -2.70 -8.77 32.42
CA ASN A 133 -2.59 -10.22 32.58
C ASN A 133 -3.42 -10.98 31.53
N LYS A 134 -4.31 -10.28 30.82
CA LYS A 134 -5.07 -10.88 29.74
C LYS A 134 -4.21 -10.94 28.47
N PRO A 135 -4.12 -12.12 27.83
CA PRO A 135 -3.53 -12.21 26.51
C PRO A 135 -4.23 -11.24 25.56
N GLY A 136 -3.45 -10.49 24.79
CA GLY A 136 -4.04 -9.46 23.93
C GLY A 136 -3.03 -8.55 23.28
N LEU A 137 -3.55 -7.74 22.36
CA LEU A 137 -2.84 -6.68 21.66
C LEU A 137 -3.16 -5.35 22.36
N TRP A 138 -2.13 -4.69 22.86
CA TRP A 138 -2.23 -3.44 23.59
C TRP A 138 -1.58 -2.33 22.78
N ARG A 139 -2.18 -1.13 22.80
CA ARG A 139 -1.67 0.07 22.11
C ARG A 139 -1.38 1.20 23.07
N GLY A 140 -0.23 1.82 22.90
CA GLY A 140 0.29 2.84 23.79
C GLY A 140 1.40 3.60 23.10
N ALA A 141 1.96 4.59 23.78
CA ALA A 141 3.08 5.36 23.27
C ALA A 141 4.30 5.09 24.15
N LEU A 142 5.27 4.33 23.64
CA LEU A 142 6.56 4.20 24.29
C LEU A 142 7.45 5.35 23.83
N TRP A 143 7.75 6.28 24.73
CA TRP A 143 8.57 7.47 24.46
C TRP A 143 8.07 8.30 23.27
N GLY A 144 6.75 8.44 23.17
CA GLY A 144 6.09 9.20 22.08
C GLY A 144 6.02 8.45 20.75
N SER A 145 6.54 7.23 20.64
CA SER A 145 6.35 6.37 19.46
C SER A 145 5.17 5.42 19.68
N PRO A 146 4.20 5.37 18.76
CA PRO A 146 3.11 4.41 18.86
C PRO A 146 3.69 2.99 18.87
N THR A 147 3.26 2.19 19.84
CA THR A 147 3.83 0.87 20.18
C THR A 147 2.71 -0.12 20.41
N ILE A 148 2.89 -1.32 19.86
CA ILE A 148 2.04 -2.48 20.04
C ILE A 148 2.72 -3.37 21.07
N ALA A 149 2.02 -3.72 22.15
CA ALA A 149 2.47 -4.72 23.11
C ALA A 149 1.62 -5.98 22.98
N VAL A 150 2.27 -7.12 22.79
CA VAL A 150 1.62 -8.43 22.76
C VAL A 150 1.86 -9.12 24.09
N VAL A 151 0.77 -9.44 24.79
CA VAL A 151 0.81 -10.24 26.01
C VAL A 151 0.41 -11.68 25.67
N LYS A 152 1.27 -12.65 26.01
CA LYS A 152 0.92 -14.08 25.94
C LYS A 152 1.52 -14.83 27.12
N ARG A 153 0.66 -15.43 27.95
CA ARG A 153 1.07 -16.25 29.12
C ARG A 153 2.06 -15.50 30.05
N GLY A 154 1.79 -14.23 30.34
CA GLY A 154 2.64 -13.40 31.20
C GLY A 154 3.95 -12.89 30.56
N LYS A 155 4.22 -13.23 29.29
CA LYS A 155 5.31 -12.62 28.52
C LYS A 155 4.77 -11.43 27.73
N VAL A 156 5.52 -10.33 27.77
CA VAL A 156 5.21 -9.09 27.05
C VAL A 156 6.27 -8.87 25.99
N GLN A 157 5.85 -8.64 24.76
CA GLN A 157 6.73 -8.25 23.66
C GLN A 157 6.25 -6.94 23.06
N PHE A 158 7.17 -6.00 22.89
CA PHE A 158 6.89 -4.70 22.31
C PHE A 158 7.32 -4.69 20.85
N PHE A 159 6.43 -4.18 20.01
CA PHE A 159 6.63 -3.94 18.59
C PHE A 159 6.36 -2.47 18.34
N GLN A 160 7.19 -1.79 17.56
CA GLN A 160 6.86 -0.44 17.14
C GLN A 160 5.63 -0.50 16.23
N GLU A 161 4.69 0.44 16.36
CA GLU A 161 3.54 0.45 15.45
C GLU A 161 4.05 0.81 14.04
N PRO A 162 3.78 -0.03 13.03
CA PRO A 162 4.14 0.30 11.66
C PRO A 162 3.40 1.52 11.16
N LYS A 163 4.10 2.28 10.31
CA LYS A 163 3.47 3.30 9.47
C LYS A 163 2.63 2.60 8.39
N GLY A 164 1.47 3.16 8.05
CA GLY A 164 0.70 2.74 6.86
C GLY A 164 -0.48 1.79 7.08
N GLY A 165 -1.37 2.09 8.02
CA GLY A 165 -2.71 1.47 8.04
C GLY A 165 -2.84 0.09 8.71
N LEU A 166 -1.75 -0.55 9.16
CA LEU A 166 -1.84 -1.81 9.92
C LEU A 166 -2.71 -1.67 11.18
N SER A 167 -2.82 -0.47 11.72
CA SER A 167 -3.72 -0.15 12.83
C SER A 167 -5.18 -0.40 12.53
N GLU A 168 -5.61 -0.09 11.31
CA GLU A 168 -6.96 -0.31 10.84
C GLU A 168 -7.20 -1.79 10.58
N ILE A 169 -6.21 -2.50 10.00
CA ILE A 169 -6.24 -3.95 9.82
C ILE A 169 -6.32 -4.67 11.18
N LEU A 170 -5.49 -4.31 12.16
CA LEU A 170 -5.54 -4.91 13.49
C LEU A 170 -6.82 -4.59 14.25
N ARG A 171 -7.49 -3.47 13.96
CA ARG A 171 -8.80 -3.12 14.54
C ARG A 171 -9.95 -3.89 13.90
N SER A 172 -9.85 -4.25 12.63
CA SER A 172 -10.90 -5.02 11.94
C SER A 172 -10.84 -6.51 12.26
N ILE A 173 -9.70 -6.99 12.77
CA ILE A 173 -9.48 -8.38 13.13
C ILE A 173 -10.17 -8.74 14.44
N LYS A 174 -11.11 -9.69 14.36
CA LYS A 174 -11.72 -10.34 15.53
C LYS A 174 -10.82 -11.49 16.01
N ASN A 175 -10.70 -11.63 17.32
CA ASN A 175 -10.02 -12.74 18.01
C ASN A 175 -8.63 -13.11 17.46
N PRO A 176 -7.68 -12.16 17.35
CA PRO A 176 -6.35 -12.50 16.84
C PRO A 176 -5.62 -13.46 17.80
N GLU A 177 -5.14 -14.57 17.27
CA GLU A 177 -4.12 -15.40 17.86
C GLU A 177 -2.73 -14.90 17.46
N PHE A 178 -1.81 -14.97 18.42
CA PHE A 178 -0.43 -14.51 18.25
C PHE A 178 0.52 -15.69 18.45
N GLU A 179 1.38 -15.93 17.48
CA GLU A 179 2.43 -16.94 17.53
C GLU A 179 3.77 -16.31 17.22
N ASN A 180 4.78 -16.56 18.07
CA ASN A 180 6.14 -16.17 17.76
C ASN A 180 6.72 -17.18 16.77
N LEU A 181 7.18 -16.68 15.64
CA LEU A 181 7.76 -17.48 14.57
C LEU A 181 9.20 -17.02 14.32
N GLU A 182 10.13 -17.95 14.19
CA GLU A 182 11.50 -17.65 13.77
C GLU A 182 11.73 -18.27 12.39
N VAL A 183 12.07 -17.45 11.40
CA VAL A 183 12.34 -17.89 10.02
C VAL A 183 13.70 -17.35 9.63
N ASN A 184 14.65 -18.26 9.34
CA ASN A 184 16.03 -17.92 8.96
C ASN A 184 16.73 -17.00 9.99
N GLY A 185 16.53 -17.26 11.29
CA GLY A 185 17.10 -16.46 12.37
C GLY A 185 16.44 -15.09 12.60
N GLN A 186 15.45 -14.72 11.78
CA GLN A 186 14.65 -13.51 11.98
C GLN A 186 13.35 -13.85 12.71
N ARG A 187 13.05 -13.08 13.76
CA ARG A 187 11.83 -13.23 14.56
C ARG A 187 10.67 -12.45 13.94
N TYR A 188 9.53 -13.10 13.90
CA TYR A 188 8.25 -12.56 13.45
C TYR A 188 7.18 -12.84 14.50
N LEU A 189 6.23 -11.92 14.60
CA LEU A 189 4.95 -12.15 15.22
C LEU A 189 3.97 -12.58 14.12
N LYS A 190 3.62 -13.86 14.12
CA LYS A 190 2.52 -14.36 13.31
C LYS A 190 1.21 -13.99 13.99
N VAL A 191 0.47 -13.11 13.34
CA VAL A 191 -0.90 -12.78 13.69
C VAL A 191 -1.77 -13.69 12.85
N THR A 192 -2.48 -14.60 13.50
CA THR A 192 -3.49 -15.46 12.89
C THR A 192 -4.82 -15.01 13.45
N SER A 193 -5.68 -14.44 12.65
CA SER A 193 -7.08 -14.32 13.03
C SER A 193 -7.89 -15.41 12.38
N GLU A 194 -9.19 -15.37 12.65
CA GLU A 194 -10.16 -16.03 11.78
C GLU A 194 -9.86 -15.57 10.34
N THR A 195 -9.84 -14.25 10.08
CA THR A 195 -9.85 -13.64 8.74
C THR A 195 -8.54 -13.59 7.96
N LEU A 196 -7.40 -13.47 8.63
CA LEU A 196 -6.12 -13.13 8.03
C LEU A 196 -4.99 -13.84 8.76
N ASN A 197 -4.02 -14.35 8.02
CA ASN A 197 -2.69 -14.63 8.56
C ASN A 197 -1.74 -13.57 8.07
N PHE A 198 -0.87 -13.03 8.92
CA PHE A 198 0.28 -12.26 8.47
C PHE A 198 1.41 -12.28 9.50
N LEU A 199 2.60 -11.94 9.05
CA LEU A 199 3.81 -11.84 9.83
C LEU A 199 4.18 -10.38 10.02
N ILE A 200 4.43 -9.98 11.26
CA ILE A 200 5.02 -8.68 11.60
C ILE A 200 6.46 -8.95 12.04
N ASP A 201 7.44 -8.27 11.46
CA ASP A 201 8.84 -8.41 11.89
C ASP A 201 9.12 -7.70 13.23
N SER A 202 10.35 -7.85 13.75
CA SER A 202 10.77 -7.22 15.00
C SER A 202 10.75 -5.68 14.98
N TYR A 203 10.65 -5.05 13.80
CA TYR A 203 10.54 -3.61 13.64
C TYR A 203 9.09 -3.13 13.54
N GLY A 204 8.13 -4.06 13.65
CA GLY A 204 6.72 -3.77 13.44
C GLY A 204 6.32 -3.77 11.98
N THR A 205 7.22 -4.05 11.03
CA THR A 205 6.90 -4.01 9.61
C THR A 205 6.13 -5.26 9.22
N LEU A 206 5.01 -5.10 8.53
CA LEU A 206 4.31 -6.21 7.92
C LEU A 206 5.24 -6.85 6.87
N LYS A 207 5.48 -8.16 6.99
CA LYS A 207 6.12 -8.91 5.91
C LYS A 207 5.12 -8.99 4.76
N GLU A 208 5.32 -8.13 3.78
CA GLU A 208 4.46 -7.89 2.62
C GLU A 208 3.99 -9.15 1.86
N SER A 209 4.71 -10.28 1.97
CA SER A 209 4.38 -11.55 1.34
C SER A 209 3.69 -12.57 2.26
N SER A 210 3.08 -12.14 3.38
CA SER A 210 2.54 -13.08 4.37
C SER A 210 1.04 -12.99 4.60
N VAL A 211 0.35 -12.06 3.92
CA VAL A 211 -1.08 -11.84 4.13
C VAL A 211 -1.88 -12.86 3.34
N GLU A 212 -2.34 -13.90 4.02
CA GLU A 212 -3.26 -14.89 3.48
C GLU A 212 -4.65 -14.65 4.07
N MET A 213 -5.64 -14.41 3.22
CA MET A 213 -7.02 -14.24 3.65
C MET A 213 -7.69 -15.60 3.79
N LYS A 214 -8.15 -15.93 5.00
CA LYS A 214 -8.68 -17.26 5.35
C LYS A 214 -10.20 -17.35 5.38
N VAL A 215 -10.90 -16.21 5.44
CA VAL A 215 -12.33 -16.19 5.75
C VAL A 215 -13.14 -15.73 4.56
N PRO A 216 -14.40 -16.22 4.44
CA PRO A 216 -15.36 -15.69 3.51
C PRO A 216 -15.41 -14.16 3.54
N LEU A 217 -15.48 -13.55 2.36
CA LEU A 217 -15.46 -12.10 2.16
C LEU A 217 -16.56 -11.37 2.96
N GLU A 218 -17.66 -12.06 3.20
CA GLU A 218 -18.82 -11.59 3.95
C GLU A 218 -18.44 -11.19 5.40
N GLU A 219 -17.54 -11.94 6.04
CA GLU A 219 -17.17 -11.68 7.44
C GLU A 219 -16.24 -10.47 7.60
N ILE A 220 -15.48 -10.11 6.56
CA ILE A 220 -14.71 -8.85 6.51
C ILE A 220 -15.54 -7.68 5.98
N GLY A 221 -16.87 -7.84 5.95
CA GLY A 221 -17.82 -6.80 5.54
C GLY A 221 -17.83 -6.57 4.03
N ILE A 222 -17.29 -7.49 3.23
CA ILE A 222 -17.47 -7.52 1.78
C ILE A 222 -18.63 -8.45 1.48
N ASN A 223 -19.84 -7.90 1.58
CA ASN A 223 -21.04 -8.58 1.13
C ASN A 223 -21.15 -8.46 -0.39
N PHE A 224 -20.54 -9.40 -1.11
CA PHE A 224 -20.74 -9.49 -2.55
C PHE A 224 -22.10 -10.11 -2.83
N THR A 225 -23.13 -9.26 -2.87
CA THR A 225 -24.42 -9.68 -3.41
C THR A 225 -24.33 -9.62 -4.92
N ASN A 226 -24.41 -10.79 -5.57
CA ASN A 226 -24.53 -10.83 -7.03
C ASN A 226 -25.70 -9.91 -7.43
N PRO A 227 -25.44 -8.85 -8.22
CA PRO A 227 -26.51 -8.07 -8.82
C PRO A 227 -27.53 -9.02 -9.45
N LYS A 228 -28.82 -8.81 -9.16
CA LYS A 228 -29.88 -9.64 -9.69
C LYS A 228 -29.86 -9.56 -11.21
N GLU A 229 -29.80 -10.72 -11.87
CA GLU A 229 -29.94 -10.79 -13.31
C GLU A 229 -31.26 -10.16 -13.74
N THR A 230 -31.17 -9.25 -14.70
CA THR A 230 -32.33 -8.51 -15.22
C THR A 230 -32.31 -8.62 -16.73
N LEU A 231 -33.41 -9.09 -17.31
CA LEU A 231 -33.59 -9.15 -18.75
C LEU A 231 -33.91 -7.76 -19.28
N GLU A 232 -33.21 -7.33 -20.33
CA GLU A 232 -33.55 -6.11 -21.05
C GLU A 232 -34.88 -6.30 -21.80
N THR A 233 -35.79 -5.33 -21.70
CA THR A 233 -37.19 -5.47 -22.12
C THR A 233 -37.37 -5.85 -23.59
N ASP A 234 -36.44 -5.43 -24.45
CA ASP A 234 -36.54 -5.54 -25.91
C ASP A 234 -35.47 -6.44 -26.54
N SER A 235 -34.76 -7.23 -25.73
CA SER A 235 -33.73 -8.16 -26.22
C SER A 235 -33.56 -9.37 -25.31
N ASN A 236 -32.84 -10.39 -25.79
CA ASN A 236 -32.41 -11.50 -24.94
C ASN A 236 -31.14 -11.19 -24.14
N PHE A 237 -30.78 -9.90 -24.01
CA PHE A 237 -29.62 -9.50 -23.23
C PHE A 237 -29.94 -9.53 -21.74
N VAL A 238 -29.12 -10.22 -20.97
CA VAL A 238 -29.25 -10.34 -19.52
C VAL A 238 -28.17 -9.49 -18.85
N VAL A 239 -28.57 -8.42 -18.16
CA VAL A 239 -27.69 -7.62 -17.33
C VAL A 239 -27.20 -8.47 -16.16
N SER A 240 -25.89 -8.47 -15.93
CA SER A 240 -25.20 -9.33 -14.96
C SER A 240 -25.23 -10.82 -15.27
N GLY A 241 -25.72 -11.20 -16.46
CA GLY A 241 -25.75 -12.58 -16.94
C GLY A 241 -24.80 -12.83 -18.11
N GLN A 242 -24.79 -14.08 -18.59
CA GLN A 242 -24.03 -14.47 -19.77
C GLN A 242 -24.83 -14.16 -21.04
N ASN A 243 -24.15 -13.59 -22.04
CA ASN A 243 -24.77 -13.19 -23.30
C ASN A 243 -24.05 -13.83 -24.48
N THR A 244 -24.80 -14.38 -25.42
CA THR A 244 -24.22 -14.83 -26.70
C THR A 244 -23.96 -13.64 -27.62
N ASN A 245 -23.08 -13.80 -28.61
CA ASN A 245 -22.90 -12.76 -29.63
C ASN A 245 -24.22 -12.44 -30.36
N ALA A 246 -25.09 -13.44 -30.57
CA ALA A 246 -26.40 -13.22 -31.17
C ALA A 246 -27.31 -12.34 -30.29
N ASN A 247 -27.31 -12.55 -28.97
CA ASN A 247 -28.05 -11.70 -28.03
C ASN A 247 -27.51 -10.26 -28.09
N ILE A 248 -26.19 -10.09 -28.08
CA ILE A 248 -25.55 -8.77 -28.17
C ILE A 248 -25.89 -8.07 -29.49
N SER A 249 -25.76 -8.76 -30.63
CA SER A 249 -26.10 -8.19 -31.95
C SER A 249 -27.56 -7.78 -32.10
N SER A 250 -28.47 -8.38 -31.31
CA SER A 250 -29.91 -8.08 -31.36
C SER A 250 -30.33 -6.89 -30.49
N LEU A 251 -29.42 -6.34 -29.68
CA LEU A 251 -29.70 -5.19 -28.81
C LEU A 251 -30.18 -3.99 -29.65
N LYS A 252 -31.23 -3.32 -29.14
CA LYS A 252 -31.74 -2.03 -29.68
C LYS A 252 -31.63 -0.90 -28.65
N SER A 253 -31.67 -1.27 -27.39
CA SER A 253 -31.49 -0.42 -26.21
C SER A 253 -30.76 -1.21 -25.14
N LEU A 254 -30.13 -0.51 -24.21
CA LEU A 254 -29.52 -1.08 -23.01
C LEU A 254 -29.84 -0.15 -21.84
N THR A 255 -30.28 -0.72 -20.71
CA THR A 255 -30.76 0.01 -19.53
C THR A 255 -31.86 1.05 -19.84
N GLY A 256 -32.71 0.74 -20.82
CA GLY A 256 -33.77 1.62 -21.31
C GLY A 256 -33.31 2.78 -22.19
N ILE A 257 -32.03 2.87 -22.54
CA ILE A 257 -31.48 3.90 -23.43
C ILE A 257 -31.31 3.31 -24.84
N PRO A 258 -31.85 3.94 -25.90
CA PRO A 258 -31.59 3.53 -27.28
C PRO A 258 -30.09 3.49 -27.59
N LEU A 259 -29.62 2.48 -28.35
CA LEU A 259 -28.19 2.29 -28.59
C LEU A 259 -27.51 3.50 -29.25
N GLU A 260 -28.19 4.18 -30.17
CA GLU A 260 -27.65 5.37 -30.83
C GLU A 260 -27.38 6.48 -29.80
N GLU A 261 -28.31 6.74 -28.89
CA GLU A 261 -28.16 7.72 -27.82
C GLU A 261 -27.05 7.30 -26.83
N LEU A 262 -27.01 6.02 -26.47
CA LEU A 262 -26.00 5.48 -25.58
C LEU A 262 -24.59 5.59 -26.19
N GLU A 263 -24.41 5.25 -27.47
CA GLU A 263 -23.15 5.42 -28.16
C GLU A 263 -22.70 6.89 -28.19
N GLN A 264 -23.62 7.83 -28.44
CA GLN A 264 -23.32 9.25 -28.36
C GLN A 264 -22.84 9.64 -26.96
N ARG A 265 -23.49 9.13 -25.91
CA ARG A 265 -23.09 9.37 -24.52
C ARG A 265 -21.70 8.82 -24.19
N LEU A 266 -21.33 7.68 -24.78
CA LEU A 266 -20.03 7.03 -24.59
C LEU A 266 -18.87 7.74 -25.31
N ARG A 267 -19.14 8.68 -26.23
CA ARG A 267 -18.08 9.40 -26.97
C ARG A 267 -17.24 10.32 -26.07
N PRO A 268 -16.01 10.67 -26.48
CA PRO A 268 -15.18 11.64 -25.77
C PRO A 268 -15.86 13.02 -25.67
N GLY A 269 -15.72 13.67 -24.51
CA GLY A 269 -16.31 14.98 -24.22
C GLY A 269 -17.82 14.95 -23.93
N LYS A 270 -18.42 13.77 -23.79
CA LYS A 270 -19.83 13.59 -23.43
C LYS A 270 -19.95 13.20 -21.96
N ALA A 271 -20.18 11.93 -21.64
CA ALA A 271 -20.25 11.48 -20.24
C ALA A 271 -18.88 11.43 -19.52
N SER A 272 -17.79 11.41 -20.28
CA SER A 272 -16.41 11.42 -19.79
C SER A 272 -15.55 12.29 -20.71
N PHE A 273 -14.52 12.94 -20.17
CA PHE A 273 -13.56 13.72 -20.97
C PHE A 273 -12.87 12.84 -22.02
N GLY A 274 -12.36 11.67 -21.60
CA GLY A 274 -11.73 10.70 -22.49
C GLY A 274 -12.73 9.87 -23.32
N GLY A 275 -14.00 9.82 -22.89
CA GLY A 275 -15.00 8.91 -23.42
C GLY A 275 -14.81 7.49 -22.90
N PHE A 276 -15.85 6.68 -23.04
CA PHE A 276 -15.83 5.24 -22.79
C PHE A 276 -15.73 4.44 -24.10
N LEU A 277 -15.99 5.08 -25.24
CA LEU A 277 -15.74 4.57 -26.58
C LEU A 277 -14.83 5.55 -27.32
N GLY A 278 -14.02 5.03 -28.24
CA GLY A 278 -13.33 5.82 -29.24
C GLY A 278 -14.31 6.55 -30.15
N LYS A 279 -13.82 7.51 -30.94
CA LYS A 279 -14.68 8.44 -31.72
C LYS A 279 -15.59 7.75 -32.74
N THR A 280 -15.19 6.61 -33.27
CA THR A 280 -15.86 5.93 -34.41
C THR A 280 -16.20 4.46 -34.12
N GLU A 281 -16.08 4.01 -32.87
CA GLU A 281 -16.29 2.61 -32.51
C GLU A 281 -17.78 2.31 -32.33
N SER A 282 -18.27 1.15 -32.74
CA SER A 282 -19.60 0.70 -32.35
C SER A 282 -19.57 0.01 -30.99
N LEU A 283 -20.55 0.30 -30.12
CA LEU A 283 -20.73 -0.37 -28.84
C LEU A 283 -20.92 -1.89 -29.05
N LEU A 284 -21.75 -2.28 -30.02
CA LEU A 284 -22.03 -3.70 -30.28
C LEU A 284 -20.79 -4.45 -30.75
N GLU A 285 -20.00 -3.86 -31.64
CA GLU A 285 -18.75 -4.47 -32.11
C GLU A 285 -17.76 -4.66 -30.97
N VAL A 286 -17.63 -3.67 -30.07
CA VAL A 286 -16.77 -3.76 -28.88
C VAL A 286 -17.24 -4.88 -27.95
N LEU A 287 -18.53 -4.94 -27.64
CA LEU A 287 -19.10 -5.99 -26.78
C LEU A 287 -18.91 -7.39 -27.38
N ILE A 288 -19.15 -7.56 -28.68
CA ILE A 288 -18.96 -8.84 -29.39
C ILE A 288 -17.49 -9.25 -29.40
N HIS A 289 -16.58 -8.30 -29.67
CA HIS A 289 -15.15 -8.54 -29.65
C HIS A 289 -14.70 -9.08 -28.28
N ASP A 290 -15.13 -8.41 -27.21
CA ASP A 290 -14.75 -8.78 -25.84
C ASP A 290 -15.39 -10.08 -25.38
N ASN A 291 -16.67 -10.30 -25.71
CA ASN A 291 -17.36 -11.56 -25.42
C ASN A 291 -16.66 -12.75 -26.08
N THR A 292 -16.29 -12.60 -27.35
CA THR A 292 -15.51 -13.61 -28.08
C THR A 292 -14.16 -13.88 -27.42
N SER A 293 -13.43 -12.82 -27.01
CA SER A 293 -12.14 -12.98 -26.34
C SER A 293 -12.25 -13.69 -24.98
N VAL A 294 -13.30 -13.38 -24.21
CA VAL A 294 -13.52 -13.97 -22.87
C VAL A 294 -13.94 -15.43 -22.98
N PHE A 295 -14.87 -15.75 -23.87
CA PHE A 295 -15.33 -17.13 -24.09
C PHE A 295 -14.23 -18.02 -24.68
N ASN A 296 -13.40 -17.51 -25.58
CA ASN A 296 -12.25 -18.26 -26.10
C ASN A 296 -11.22 -18.61 -25.02
N SER A 297 -11.24 -17.92 -23.88
CA SER A 297 -10.41 -18.21 -22.71
C SER A 297 -11.10 -19.14 -21.71
N GLY A 298 -12.30 -19.64 -22.01
CA GLY A 298 -13.09 -20.50 -21.10
C GLY A 298 -13.64 -19.77 -19.87
N LEU A 299 -13.80 -18.44 -19.95
CA LEU A 299 -14.25 -17.60 -18.83
C LEU A 299 -15.60 -16.95 -19.14
N THR A 300 -16.14 -16.28 -18.12
CA THR A 300 -17.31 -15.40 -18.24
C THR A 300 -16.96 -14.00 -17.76
N HIS A 301 -17.70 -13.00 -18.24
CA HIS A 301 -17.54 -11.62 -17.77
C HIS A 301 -17.78 -11.51 -16.27
N GLN A 302 -18.77 -12.23 -15.72
CA GLN A 302 -19.07 -12.22 -14.29
C GLN A 302 -17.93 -12.78 -13.46
N LYS A 303 -17.23 -13.83 -13.91
CA LYS A 303 -16.06 -14.37 -13.21
C LYS A 303 -14.95 -13.32 -13.13
N ILE A 304 -14.62 -12.69 -14.25
CA ILE A 304 -13.58 -11.63 -14.31
C ILE A 304 -13.99 -10.42 -13.46
N GLY A 305 -15.21 -9.92 -13.67
CA GLY A 305 -15.75 -8.76 -12.98
C GLY A 305 -15.83 -8.97 -11.47
N ARG A 306 -16.23 -10.17 -11.02
CA ARG A 306 -16.31 -10.51 -9.58
C ARG A 306 -14.94 -10.40 -8.92
N GLU A 307 -13.90 -11.00 -9.48
CA GLU A 307 -12.56 -10.93 -8.89
C GLU A 307 -12.05 -9.48 -8.80
N LEU A 308 -12.28 -8.67 -9.84
CA LEU A 308 -11.93 -7.26 -9.80
C LEU A 308 -12.78 -6.45 -8.80
N LEU A 309 -14.07 -6.77 -8.64
CA LEU A 309 -14.96 -6.15 -7.65
C LEU A 309 -14.48 -6.43 -6.23
N LEU A 310 -14.08 -7.67 -5.95
CA LEU A 310 -13.54 -8.07 -4.65
C LEU A 310 -12.22 -7.35 -4.36
N ILE A 311 -11.30 -7.33 -5.32
CA ILE A 311 -10.03 -6.59 -5.18
C ILE A 311 -10.30 -5.11 -4.94
N ARG A 312 -11.18 -4.49 -5.73
CA ARG A 312 -11.58 -3.10 -5.55
C ARG A 312 -12.12 -2.85 -4.15
N ASP A 313 -13.09 -3.63 -3.69
CA ASP A 313 -13.74 -3.41 -2.40
C ASP A 313 -12.77 -3.60 -1.23
N MET A 314 -11.88 -4.59 -1.33
CA MET A 314 -10.80 -4.80 -0.38
C MET A 314 -9.84 -3.60 -0.32
N VAL A 315 -9.44 -3.08 -1.49
CA VAL A 315 -8.55 -1.91 -1.62
C VAL A 315 -9.21 -0.64 -1.07
N LEU A 316 -10.45 -0.35 -1.47
CA LEU A 316 -11.14 0.88 -1.10
C LEU A 316 -11.55 0.92 0.38
N LYS A 317 -11.70 -0.25 1.02
CA LYS A 317 -11.95 -0.37 2.46
C LYS A 317 -10.66 -0.46 3.29
N ASN A 318 -9.48 -0.33 2.67
CA ASN A 318 -8.18 -0.49 3.31
C ASN A 318 -8.03 -1.84 4.05
N LEU A 319 -8.64 -2.90 3.52
CA LEU A 319 -8.61 -4.24 4.14
C LEU A 319 -7.34 -5.00 3.78
N LEU A 320 -6.63 -4.57 2.74
CA LEU A 320 -5.39 -5.18 2.30
C LEU A 320 -4.22 -4.24 2.55
N PRO A 321 -3.06 -4.78 2.96
CA PRO A 321 -1.81 -4.05 2.87
C PRO A 321 -1.37 -3.91 1.41
N THR A 322 -0.51 -2.95 1.12
CA THR A 322 -0.01 -2.64 -0.25
C THR A 322 0.39 -3.86 -1.07
N GLN A 323 0.90 -4.92 -0.42
CA GLN A 323 1.10 -6.22 -1.02
C GLN A 323 0.33 -7.29 -0.26
N PHE A 324 -0.27 -8.24 -0.99
CA PHE A 324 -1.13 -9.28 -0.43
C PHE A 324 -1.05 -10.57 -1.25
N ILE A 325 -1.48 -11.70 -0.67
CA ILE A 325 -1.64 -12.97 -1.39
C ILE A 325 -3.11 -13.16 -1.74
N TRP A 326 -3.39 -13.39 -3.02
CA TRP A 326 -4.73 -13.68 -3.54
C TRP A 326 -4.68 -14.92 -4.40
N HIS A 327 -5.52 -15.92 -4.12
CA HIS A 327 -5.45 -17.24 -4.75
C HIS A 327 -4.04 -17.84 -4.75
N GLY A 328 -3.22 -17.61 -3.72
CA GLY A 328 -1.84 -18.11 -3.66
C GLY A 328 -0.83 -17.35 -4.53
N ARG A 329 -1.22 -16.23 -5.15
CA ARG A 329 -0.36 -15.39 -5.99
C ARG A 329 -0.09 -14.09 -5.25
N LYS A 330 1.13 -13.57 -5.35
CA LYS A 330 1.50 -12.31 -4.70
C LYS A 330 1.15 -11.10 -5.56
N PHE A 331 0.40 -10.16 -5.01
CA PHE A 331 0.00 -8.92 -5.67
C PHE A 331 0.52 -7.68 -4.95
N GLU A 332 0.73 -6.60 -5.70
CA GLU A 332 0.89 -5.22 -5.21
C GLU A 332 -0.28 -4.39 -5.73
N PHE A 333 -0.84 -3.50 -4.92
CA PHE A 333 -1.81 -2.52 -5.39
C PHE A 333 -1.48 -1.09 -4.94
N ARG A 334 -2.02 -0.12 -5.67
CA ARG A 334 -2.08 1.29 -5.28
C ARG A 334 -3.43 1.87 -5.70
N ALA A 335 -4.02 2.69 -4.83
CA ALA A 335 -5.26 3.40 -5.14
C ALA A 335 -4.99 4.90 -5.25
N PHE A 336 -5.48 5.51 -6.33
CA PHE A 336 -5.39 6.94 -6.59
C PHE A 336 -6.78 7.53 -6.53
N ARG A 337 -7.01 8.49 -5.63
CA ARG A 337 -8.30 9.18 -5.50
C ARG A 337 -8.31 10.45 -6.33
N TRP A 338 -9.36 10.60 -7.14
CA TRP A 338 -9.64 11.82 -7.89
C TRP A 338 -10.59 12.74 -7.13
N LYS A 339 -10.58 14.03 -7.49
CA LYS A 339 -11.46 15.04 -6.87
C LYS A 339 -12.93 14.86 -7.26
N SER A 340 -13.20 14.22 -8.40
CA SER A 340 -14.54 13.96 -8.94
C SER A 340 -14.79 12.47 -9.10
N ALA A 341 -16.06 12.09 -9.12
CA ALA A 341 -16.50 10.76 -9.50
C ALA A 341 -16.89 10.73 -10.99
N GLN A 342 -16.59 9.62 -11.65
CA GLN A 342 -17.12 9.26 -12.95
C GLN A 342 -18.35 8.37 -12.74
N PHE A 343 -19.50 8.81 -13.25
CA PHE A 343 -20.71 7.98 -13.28
C PHE A 343 -20.67 7.00 -14.43
N SER A 344 -21.29 5.84 -14.23
CA SER A 344 -21.56 4.87 -15.29
C SER A 344 -22.31 5.52 -16.45
N PRO A 345 -21.93 5.21 -17.70
CA PRO A 345 -22.64 5.69 -18.87
C PRO A 345 -24.00 4.97 -19.06
N PHE A 346 -24.25 3.87 -18.36
CA PHE A 346 -25.46 3.04 -18.48
C PHE A 346 -26.61 3.45 -17.54
N SER A 347 -26.54 4.62 -16.89
CA SER A 347 -27.60 5.13 -16.00
C SER A 347 -28.03 4.18 -14.85
N ASP A 348 -27.15 3.28 -14.42
CA ASP A 348 -27.42 2.27 -13.39
C ASP A 348 -27.13 2.75 -11.95
N GLY A 349 -26.85 4.04 -11.78
CA GLY A 349 -26.52 4.67 -10.51
C GLY A 349 -25.10 4.36 -9.98
N THR A 350 -24.31 3.54 -10.67
CA THR A 350 -22.94 3.24 -10.25
C THR A 350 -21.98 4.37 -10.63
N PHE A 351 -20.96 4.59 -9.81
CA PHE A 351 -19.93 5.60 -10.03
C PHE A 351 -18.66 5.24 -9.28
N ALA A 352 -17.52 5.78 -9.71
CA ALA A 352 -16.28 5.66 -8.96
C ALA A 352 -15.41 6.93 -9.09
N GLY A 353 -14.63 7.23 -8.05
CA GLY A 353 -13.67 8.34 -8.04
C GLY A 353 -12.24 7.89 -7.76
N HIS A 354 -11.94 6.62 -8.00
CA HIS A 354 -10.62 6.03 -7.76
C HIS A 354 -10.12 5.28 -8.99
N ASP A 355 -8.81 5.33 -9.20
CA ASP A 355 -8.10 4.38 -10.06
C ASP A 355 -7.31 3.41 -9.20
N ILE A 356 -7.24 2.17 -9.64
CA ILE A 356 -6.53 1.09 -8.97
C ILE A 356 -5.45 0.59 -9.91
N TYR A 357 -4.20 0.70 -9.47
CA TYR A 357 -3.07 -0.01 -10.03
C TYR A 357 -2.98 -1.36 -9.32
N LEU A 358 -2.85 -2.44 -10.09
CA LEU A 358 -2.70 -3.81 -9.61
C LEU A 358 -1.59 -4.48 -10.40
N LYS A 359 -0.64 -5.09 -9.70
CA LYS A 359 0.48 -5.84 -10.27
C LYS A 359 0.54 -7.23 -9.67
N ASN A 360 0.59 -8.24 -10.51
CA ASN A 360 1.00 -9.58 -10.12
C ASN A 360 2.54 -9.59 -10.03
N ILE A 361 3.07 -9.82 -8.83
CA ILE A 361 4.51 -9.73 -8.58
C ILE A 361 5.24 -10.92 -9.19
N GLU A 362 4.58 -12.08 -9.30
CA GLU A 362 5.21 -13.32 -9.75
C GLU A 362 5.48 -13.31 -11.25
N ASN A 363 4.50 -12.86 -12.04
CA ASN A 363 4.64 -12.79 -13.50
C ASN A 363 4.98 -11.37 -14.01
N GLY A 364 5.00 -10.37 -13.13
CA GLY A 364 5.35 -8.99 -13.44
C GLY A 364 4.29 -8.21 -14.22
N MET A 365 3.15 -8.82 -14.55
CA MET A 365 2.06 -8.20 -15.30
C MET A 365 1.29 -7.21 -14.41
N GLU A 366 0.85 -6.11 -15.01
CA GLU A 366 0.15 -5.04 -14.30
C GLU A 366 -0.99 -4.43 -15.11
N ILE A 367 -1.99 -3.92 -14.41
CA ILE A 367 -3.13 -3.16 -14.94
C ILE A 367 -3.37 -1.93 -14.07
N THR A 368 -3.83 -0.84 -14.71
CA THR A 368 -4.46 0.28 -14.02
C THR A 368 -5.87 0.40 -14.56
N PHE A 369 -6.87 0.46 -13.68
CA PHE A 369 -8.27 0.57 -14.06
C PHE A 369 -9.02 1.52 -13.13
N SER A 370 -10.04 2.20 -13.66
CA SER A 370 -10.99 2.91 -12.81
C SER A 370 -11.76 1.90 -11.95
N ALA A 371 -12.00 2.23 -10.69
CA ALA A 371 -12.82 1.42 -9.79
C ALA A 371 -14.29 1.24 -10.26
N LEU A 372 -14.69 1.92 -11.35
CA LEU A 372 -15.95 1.72 -12.06
C LEU A 372 -15.91 0.51 -13.02
N ILE A 373 -14.76 0.22 -13.63
CA ILE A 373 -14.59 -0.85 -14.63
C ILE A 373 -15.10 -2.22 -14.14
N PRO A 374 -14.87 -2.66 -12.90
CA PRO A 374 -15.36 -3.95 -12.43
C PRO A 374 -16.89 -4.09 -12.50
N ASP A 375 -17.64 -3.02 -12.22
CA ASP A 375 -19.11 -3.01 -12.40
C ASP A 375 -19.50 -3.12 -13.87
N LEU A 376 -18.82 -2.38 -14.75
CA LEU A 376 -19.12 -2.39 -16.19
C LEU A 376 -18.86 -3.76 -16.82
N ILE A 377 -17.77 -4.42 -16.41
CA ILE A 377 -17.44 -5.78 -16.83
C ILE A 377 -18.50 -6.76 -16.30
N TYR A 378 -18.76 -6.73 -14.99
CA TYR A 378 -19.65 -7.71 -14.37
C TYR A 378 -21.08 -7.62 -14.93
N ARG A 379 -21.60 -6.40 -15.09
CA ARG A 379 -22.98 -6.15 -15.51
C ARG A 379 -23.19 -6.27 -17.01
N TYR A 380 -22.24 -5.77 -17.82
CA TYR A 380 -22.46 -5.60 -19.26
C TYR A 380 -21.42 -6.29 -20.14
N GLY A 381 -20.36 -6.89 -19.57
CA GLY A 381 -19.23 -7.39 -20.36
C GLY A 381 -18.45 -6.28 -21.07
N PHE A 382 -18.52 -5.04 -20.55
CA PHE A 382 -17.95 -3.87 -21.20
C PHE A 382 -16.60 -3.46 -20.59
N TYR A 383 -15.55 -3.49 -21.40
CA TYR A 383 -14.16 -3.16 -21.01
C TYR A 383 -13.71 -1.80 -21.58
N GLU A 384 -14.66 -0.92 -21.91
CA GLU A 384 -14.49 0.30 -22.73
C GLU A 384 -14.14 0.04 -24.20
N GLY A 385 -14.14 1.06 -25.05
CA GLY A 385 -13.84 0.94 -26.47
C GLY A 385 -12.38 0.65 -26.76
N LEU A 386 -12.08 -0.04 -27.87
CA LEU A 386 -10.71 -0.48 -28.24
C LEU A 386 -9.70 0.68 -28.28
N LYS A 387 -10.17 1.89 -28.60
CA LYS A 387 -9.39 3.13 -28.65
C LYS A 387 -9.56 4.04 -27.43
N SER A 388 -10.31 3.62 -26.41
CA SER A 388 -10.40 4.37 -25.14
C SER A 388 -9.04 4.36 -24.43
N PRO A 389 -8.53 5.50 -23.94
CA PRO A 389 -7.26 5.55 -23.21
C PRO A 389 -7.32 4.84 -21.86
N TYR A 390 -8.52 4.57 -21.32
CA TYR A 390 -8.71 3.90 -20.03
C TYR A 390 -9.09 2.42 -20.17
N ARG A 391 -9.12 1.88 -21.39
CA ARG A 391 -9.46 0.50 -21.65
C ARG A 391 -8.49 -0.46 -20.98
N VAL A 392 -9.06 -1.49 -20.34
CA VAL A 392 -8.31 -2.63 -19.83
C VAL A 392 -8.84 -3.90 -20.49
N THR A 393 -8.09 -4.42 -21.45
CA THR A 393 -8.55 -5.56 -22.26
C THR A 393 -8.77 -6.82 -21.41
N PRO A 394 -9.70 -7.71 -21.81
CA PRO A 394 -9.89 -8.99 -21.13
C PRO A 394 -8.59 -9.79 -21.00
N LYS A 395 -7.81 -9.87 -22.09
CA LYS A 395 -6.51 -10.56 -22.11
C LYS A 395 -5.55 -10.03 -21.06
N LYS A 396 -5.45 -8.69 -20.91
CA LYS A 396 -4.53 -8.08 -19.94
C LYS A 396 -4.96 -8.38 -18.49
N ILE A 397 -6.27 -8.38 -18.22
CA ILE A 397 -6.79 -8.74 -16.89
C ILE A 397 -6.48 -10.21 -16.59
N ILE A 398 -6.72 -11.11 -17.53
CA ILE A 398 -6.43 -12.55 -17.38
C ILE A 398 -4.94 -12.78 -17.15
N GLN A 399 -4.05 -12.04 -17.82
CA GLN A 399 -2.61 -12.15 -17.58
C GLN A 399 -2.19 -11.68 -16.17
N VAL A 400 -2.84 -10.66 -15.62
CA VAL A 400 -2.58 -10.23 -14.23
C VAL A 400 -3.18 -11.24 -13.24
N LEU A 401 -4.41 -11.68 -13.50
CA LEU A 401 -5.14 -12.65 -12.69
C LEU A 401 -5.05 -14.05 -13.32
N ASP A 402 -3.83 -14.55 -13.53
CA ASP A 402 -3.56 -15.80 -14.25
C ASP A 402 -4.23 -17.03 -13.63
N PHE A 403 -4.46 -17.02 -12.31
CA PHE A 403 -5.26 -18.02 -11.59
C PHE A 403 -6.70 -18.17 -12.12
N LEU A 404 -7.22 -17.23 -12.91
CA LEU A 404 -8.55 -17.35 -13.52
C LEU A 404 -8.64 -18.54 -14.50
N THR A 405 -7.53 -18.87 -15.15
CA THR A 405 -7.44 -19.96 -16.15
C THR A 405 -6.84 -21.25 -15.57
N ASP A 406 -6.36 -21.22 -14.33
CA ASP A 406 -5.83 -22.40 -13.69
C ASP A 406 -6.95 -23.41 -13.39
N PRO A 407 -6.83 -24.67 -13.82
CA PRO A 407 -7.72 -25.74 -13.39
C PRO A 407 -7.36 -26.05 -11.93
N ASN A 408 -8.04 -25.39 -10.98
CA ASN A 408 -7.87 -25.68 -9.56
C ASN A 408 -8.06 -27.17 -9.24
#